data_AF-A0AAN5VPI5-F1
#
_entry.id   AF-A0AAN5VPI5-F1
#
_cell.length_a   1.000
_cell.length_b   1.000
_cell.length_c   1.000
_cell.angle_alpha   90.00
_cell.angle_beta   90.00
_cell.angle_gamma   90.00
#
_symmetry.space_group_name_H-M   'P 1'
#
loop_
_entity.id
_entity.type
_entity.pdbx_description
1 polymer ?
#
loop_
_entity_poly.entity_id
_entity_poly.type
_entity_poly.pdbx_seq_one_letter_code
_entity_poly.pdbx_strand_id
1 'polypeptide(L)' 'MDKKGKVLKICGWCGKAFFSDDNGKIAYCSNKCKSKREKSLKKERFKDEF' A
#
# COMPACT_ATOMS: atom_id res chain seq x y z
N MET A 1 5.05 20.99 -17.72
CA MET A 1 5.78 20.16 -16.74
C MET A 1 5.06 20.25 -15.41
N ASP A 2 3.99 19.48 -15.31
CA ASP A 2 3.03 19.51 -14.22
C ASP A 2 3.68 18.98 -12.95
N LYS A 3 3.98 19.91 -12.04
CA LYS A 3 4.51 19.64 -10.71
C LYS A 3 3.46 18.81 -9.97
N LYS A 4 3.56 17.48 -10.05
CA LYS A 4 2.76 16.56 -9.22
C LYS A 4 3.07 16.93 -7.77
N GLY A 5 2.14 17.64 -7.15
CA GLY A 5 2.23 17.99 -5.74
C GLY A 5 2.16 16.70 -4.94
N LYS A 6 3.14 16.47 -4.08
CA LYS A 6 3.13 15.35 -3.15
C LYS A 6 1.88 15.44 -2.28
N VAL A 7 0.97 14.48 -2.41
CA VAL A 7 -0.24 14.41 -1.60
C VAL A 7 0.04 13.64 -0.31
N LEU A 8 -0.42 14.17 0.82
CA LEU A 8 -0.37 13.46 2.09
C LEU A 8 -1.40 12.31 2.06
N LYS A 9 -0.92 11.08 2.24
CA LYS A 9 -1.73 9.88 2.26
C LYS A 9 -1.46 9.07 3.52
N ILE A 10 -2.46 8.29 3.93
CA ILE A 10 -2.34 7.36 5.04
C ILE A 10 -2.02 5.98 4.47
N CYS A 11 -1.05 5.29 5.06
CA CYS A 11 -0.70 3.94 4.62
C CYS A 11 -1.83 2.95 4.92
N GLY A 12 -2.39 2.33 3.88
CA GLY A 12 -3.46 1.32 4.02
C GLY A 12 -3.03 -0.02 4.64
N TRP A 13 -1.83 -0.10 5.22
CA TRP A 13 -1.31 -1.26 5.95
C TRP A 13 -0.96 -0.92 7.39
N CYS A 14 -0.19 0.15 7.63
CA CYS A 14 0.26 0.53 8.97
C CYS A 14 -0.39 1.79 9.54
N GLY A 15 -1.22 2.51 8.77
CA GLY A 15 -1.88 3.74 9.22
C GLY A 15 -0.97 4.98 9.30
N LYS A 16 0.30 4.88 8.86
CA LYS A 16 1.23 6.02 8.93
C LYS A 16 0.95 7.04 7.82
N ALA A 17 0.91 8.32 8.18
CA ALA A 17 0.83 9.42 7.23
C ALA A 17 2.17 9.60 6.48
N PHE A 18 2.13 9.76 5.16
CA PHE A 18 3.30 9.92 4.31
C PHE A 18 2.95 10.65 3.02
N PHE A 19 3.95 11.23 2.36
CA PHE A 19 3.77 11.95 1.11
C PHE A 19 3.93 11.01 -0.08
N SER A 20 3.04 11.09 -1.06
CA SER A 20 3.07 10.30 -2.30
C SER A 20 2.80 11.16 -3.52
N ASP A 21 3.53 10.86 -4.60
CA ASP A 21 3.31 11.45 -5.93
C ASP A 21 2.31 10.64 -6.78
N ASP A 22 1.87 9.48 -6.27
CA ASP A 22 0.93 8.60 -6.94
C ASP A 22 -0.52 8.88 -6.54
N ASN A 23 -1.43 8.90 -7.52
CA ASN A 23 -2.86 9.16 -7.30
C ASN A 23 -3.69 7.86 -7.13
N GLY A 24 -3.05 6.71 -6.88
CA GLY A 24 -3.72 5.45 -6.66
C GLY A 24 -4.60 5.41 -5.41
N LYS A 25 -5.61 4.53 -5.44
CA LYS A 25 -6.61 4.33 -4.36
C LYS A 25 -6.00 3.79 -3.06
N ILE A 26 -4.90 3.04 -3.13
CA ILE A 26 -4.21 2.49 -1.96
C ILE A 26 -2.75 2.92 -2.01
N ALA A 27 -2.31 3.59 -0.97
CA ALA A 27 -0.94 4.08 -0.84
C ALA A 27 -0.24 3.39 0.34
N TYR A 28 1.04 3.04 0.17
CA TYR A 28 1.86 2.41 1.20
C TYR A 28 3.06 3.28 1.53
N CYS A 29 3.33 3.50 2.83
CA CYS A 29 4.44 4.34 3.26
C CYS A 29 5.81 3.79 2.87
N SER A 30 5.89 2.50 2.51
CA SER A 30 7.12 1.82 2.09
C SER A 30 6.80 0.57 1.30
N ASN A 31 7.73 0.12 0.46
CA ASN A 31 7.64 -1.18 -0.24
C ASN A 31 7.43 -2.34 0.73
N LYS A 32 7.96 -2.27 1.97
CA LYS A 32 7.73 -3.28 3.01
C LYS A 32 6.24 -3.47 3.33
N CYS A 33 5.47 -2.39 3.44
CA CYS A 33 4.03 -2.43 3.70
C CYS A 33 3.27 -3.02 2.51
N LYS A 34 3.65 -2.63 1.29
CA LYS A 34 3.11 -3.20 0.05
C LYS A 34 3.37 -4.71 -0.02
N SER A 35 4.63 -5.13 0.15
CA SER A 35 5.01 -6.55 0.10
C SER A 35 4.36 -7.39 1.19
N LYS A 36 4.13 -6.85 2.39
CA LYS A 36 3.40 -7.55 3.46
C LYS A 36 1.94 -7.81 3.05
N ARG A 37 1.27 -6.82 2.46
CA ARG A 37 -0.10 -6.98 1.95
C ARG A 37 -0.17 -8.02 0.84
N GLU A 38 0.70 -7.93 -0.17
CA GLU A 38 0.76 -8.90 -1.26
C GLU A 38 1.02 -10.33 -0.76
N LYS A 39 1.92 -10.49 0.23
CA LYS A 39 2.18 -11.77 0.88
C LYS A 39 0.97 -12.27 1.69
N SER A 40 0.25 -11.39 2.37
CA SER A 40 -0.97 -11.74 3.11
C SER A 40 -2.04 -12.26 2.16
N LEU A 41 -2.32 -11.53 1.08
CA LEU A 41 -3.30 -11.92 0.05
C LEU A 41 -2.97 -13.26 -0.61
N LYS A 42 -1.69 -13.55 -0.84
CA LYS A 42 -1.25 -14.87 -1.34
C LYS A 42 -1.45 -15.99 -0.34
N LYS A 43 -1.32 -15.72 0.96
CA LYS A 43 -1.42 -16.74 2.02
C LYS A 43 -2.87 -17.13 2.31
N GLU A 44 -3.80 -16.20 2.13
CA GLU A 44 -5.24 -16.45 2.34
C GLU A 44 -5.86 -17.34 1.25
N ARG A 45 -5.26 -17.41 0.06
CA ARG A 45 -5.74 -18.29 -1.03
C ARG A 45 -5.38 -19.77 -0.88
N PHE A 46 -4.60 -20.13 0.15
CA PHE A 46 -4.14 -21.52 0.38
C PHE A 46 -4.74 -22.14 1.66
N LYS A 47 -5.77 -21.53 2.26
CA LYS A 47 -6.37 -22.02 3.51
C LYS A 47 -7.80 -22.53 3.35
N ASP A 48 -8.28 -22.64 2.10
CA ASP A 48 -9.58 -23.22 1.75
C ASP A 48 -9.35 -24.52 0.95
N GLU A 49 -8.46 -25.37 1.45
CA GLU A 49 -8.32 -26.75 0.96
C GLU A 49 -7.81 -27.62 2.13
N PHE A 50 -8.67 -27.79 3.14
CA PHE A 50 -8.63 -28.95 4.03
C PHE A 50 -10.04 -29.30 4.48
#